data_AF-A0A0B6YI43-F1
#
_entry.id   AF-A0A0B6YI43-F1
#
_cell.length_a   1.000
_cell.length_b   1.000
_cell.length_c   1.000
_cell.angle_alpha   90.00
_cell.angle_beta   90.00
_cell.angle_gamma   90.00
#
_symmetry.space_group_name_H-M   'P 1'
#
loop_
_entity.id
_entity.type
_entity.pdbx_description
1 polymer ?
#
loop_
_entity_poly.entity_id
_entity_poly.type
_entity_poly.pdbx_seq_one_letter_code
_entity_poly.pdbx_strand_id
1 'polypeptide(L)'
;GIKRYGLSLKDVDQKLVKSFSDQIFLSGFVHADPHPGNVFVRKGPDGVAQLVLLDHGLYDSLQGEHRKALCQLYKAIIMNDEEAMNASSNKLGVQDYELFSEILVQRPIKRRSIYLSSRMSY
;
A
#
# COMPACT_ATOMS: atom_id res chain seq x y z
N GLY A 1 21.38 14.80 1.94
CA GLY A 1 20.51 13.61 1.87
C GLY A 1 20.89 12.60 2.93
N ILE A 2 20.03 11.63 3.22
CA ILE A 2 20.10 10.67 4.35
C ILE A 2 21.51 10.07 4.56
N LYS A 3 22.17 9.58 3.49
CA LYS A 3 23.54 9.03 3.57
C LYS A 3 24.57 10.02 4.12
N ARG A 4 24.45 11.32 3.83
CA ARG A 4 25.36 12.37 4.33
C ARG A 4 25.21 12.60 5.84
N TYR A 5 24.08 12.21 6.43
CA TYR A 5 23.85 12.25 7.88
C TYR A 5 24.34 10.98 8.59
N GLY A 6 25.01 10.07 7.87
CA GLY A 6 25.47 8.78 8.41
C GLY A 6 24.35 7.80 8.71
N LEU A 7 23.17 7.99 8.10
CA LEU A 7 22.00 7.13 8.29
C LEU A 7 21.89 6.08 7.18
N SER A 8 21.44 4.89 7.54
CA SER A 8 21.20 3.78 6.62
C SER A 8 19.91 3.99 5.83
N LEU A 9 19.99 3.97 4.49
CA LEU A 9 18.78 4.01 3.65
C LEU A 9 17.87 2.81 3.89
N LYS A 10 18.45 1.62 4.12
CA LYS A 10 17.70 0.40 4.39
C LYS A 10 16.90 0.52 5.69
N ASP A 11 17.49 1.10 6.73
CA ASP A 11 16.83 1.31 8.01
C ASP A 11 15.65 2.29 7.88
N VAL A 12 15.85 3.40 7.17
CA VAL A 12 14.79 4.38 6.89
C VAL A 12 13.65 3.73 6.11
N ASP A 13 13.95 2.99 5.04
CA ASP A 13 12.96 2.33 4.20
C ASP A 13 12.14 1.29 4.98
N GLN A 14 12.82 0.44 5.77
CA GLN A 14 12.15 -0.54 6.63
C GLN A 14 11.21 0.12 7.64
N LYS A 15 11.64 1.22 8.26
CA LYS A 15 10.80 1.98 9.19
C LYS A 15 9.61 2.61 8.50
N LEU A 16 9.79 3.09 7.27
CA LEU A 16 8.73 3.75 6.51
C LEU A 16 7.64 2.74 6.16
N VAL A 17 8.04 1.64 5.53
CA VAL A 17 7.13 0.54 5.17
C VAL A 17 6.44 -0.02 6.42
N LYS A 18 7.19 -0.25 7.50
CA LYS A 18 6.63 -0.78 8.75
C LYS A 18 5.63 0.18 9.39
N SER A 19 5.94 1.47 9.47
CA SER A 19 5.06 2.48 10.07
C SER A 19 3.69 2.52 9.38
N PHE A 20 3.67 2.62 8.05
CA PHE A 20 2.40 2.65 7.31
C PHE A 20 1.70 1.29 7.28
N SER A 21 2.44 0.18 7.22
CA SER A 21 1.86 -1.16 7.35
C SER A 21 1.18 -1.37 8.71
N ASP A 22 1.81 -0.93 9.80
CA ASP A 22 1.23 -1.01 11.15
C ASP A 22 -0.03 -0.14 11.26
N GLN A 23 -0.05 1.02 10.61
CA GLN A 23 -1.25 1.87 10.54
C GLN A 23 -2.40 1.15 9.83
N ILE A 24 -2.16 0.62 8.62
CA ILE A 24 -3.20 0.02 7.78
C ILE A 24 -3.66 -1.33 8.31
N PHE A 25 -2.73 -2.24 8.60
CA PHE A 25 -3.05 -3.66 8.84
C PHE A 25 -3.21 -4.02 10.31
N LEU A 26 -2.63 -3.25 11.24
CA LEU A 26 -2.65 -3.55 12.67
C LEU A 26 -3.54 -2.60 13.46
N SER A 27 -3.21 -1.30 13.50
CA SER A 27 -3.94 -0.34 14.34
C SER A 27 -5.26 0.10 13.73
N GLY A 28 -5.32 0.27 12.40
CA GLY A 28 -6.45 0.87 11.69
C GLY A 28 -6.48 2.40 11.78
N PHE A 29 -5.58 3.05 12.51
CA PHE A 29 -5.47 4.51 12.56
C PHE A 29 -4.46 4.97 11.52
N VAL A 30 -4.95 5.53 10.41
CA VAL A 30 -4.15 5.75 9.20
C VAL A 30 -3.99 7.22 8.91
N HIS A 31 -2.73 7.64 8.75
CA HIS A 31 -2.37 8.93 8.17
C HIS A 31 -2.78 8.92 6.69
N ALA A 32 -3.82 9.68 6.36
CA ALA A 32 -4.49 9.61 5.07
C ALA A 32 -3.79 10.41 3.96
N ASP A 33 -2.66 11.07 4.26
CA ASP A 33 -1.85 11.83 3.32
C ASP A 33 -0.34 11.50 3.44
N PRO A 34 0.10 10.33 2.97
CA PRO A 34 1.50 9.91 3.06
C PRO A 34 2.42 10.62 2.04
N HIS A 35 2.16 11.89 1.74
CA HIS A 35 3.02 12.70 0.88
C HIS A 35 4.45 12.78 1.45
N PRO A 36 5.52 12.68 0.62
CA PRO A 36 6.90 12.71 1.10
C PRO A 36 7.27 13.94 1.93
N GLY A 37 6.59 15.07 1.72
CA GLY A 37 6.76 16.31 2.50
C GLY A 37 6.32 16.18 3.96
N ASN A 38 5.48 15.21 4.30
CA ASN A 38 4.99 14.98 5.67
C ASN A 38 5.89 14.02 6.46
N VAL A 39 6.93 13.46 5.84
CA VAL A 39 7.85 12.52 6.47
C VAL A 39 9.24 13.14 6.57
N PHE A 40 9.67 13.41 7.78
CA PHE A 40 11.03 13.88 8.06
C PHE A 40 11.89 12.77 8.66
N VAL A 41 13.15 12.69 8.22
CA VAL A 41 14.13 11.74 8.74
C VAL A 41 15.18 12.50 9.55
N ARG A 42 15.34 12.12 10.82
CA ARG A 42 16.38 12.66 11.70
C ARG A 42 17.25 11.55 12.30
N LYS A 43 18.42 11.92 12.81
CA LYS A 43 19.24 11.01 13.61
C LYS A 43 18.75 11.04 15.05
N GLY A 44 18.42 9.87 15.59
CA GLY A 44 18.02 9.69 16.99
C GLY A 44 19.20 9.78 17.96
N PRO A 45 18.94 9.84 19.27
CA PRO A 45 19.98 9.86 20.30
C PRO A 45 20.87 8.61 20.29
N ASP A 46 20.33 7.48 19.85
CA ASP A 46 21.01 6.19 19.63
C ASP A 46 21.84 6.17 18.33
N GLY A 47 21.82 7.25 17.56
CA GLY A 47 22.50 7.38 16.28
C GLY A 47 21.78 6.72 15.11
N VAL A 48 20.59 6.16 15.32
CA VAL A 48 19.80 5.44 14.31
C VAL A 48 18.75 6.38 13.69
N ALA A 49 18.19 6.06 12.52
CA ALA A 49 17.20 6.93 11.90
C ALA A 49 15.88 6.95 12.69
N GLN A 50 15.28 8.13 12.83
CA GLN A 50 13.92 8.31 13.33
C GLN A 50 13.07 8.93 12.23
N LEU A 51 11.89 8.36 12.01
CA LEU A 51 10.84 8.97 11.19
C LEU A 51 10.01 9.90 12.04
N VAL A 52 9.72 11.08 11.53
CA VAL A 52 8.87 12.08 12.15
C VAL A 52 7.76 12.40 11.15
N LEU A 53 6.51 12.10 11.52
CA LEU A 53 5.34 12.57 10.80
C LEU A 53 5.10 14.03 11.21
N LEU A 54 4.96 14.91 10.23
CA LEU A 54 4.86 16.36 10.47
C LEU A 54 3.42 16.85 10.52
N ASP A 55 2.64 16.47 9.50
CA ASP A 55 1.23 16.83 9.40
C ASP A 55 0.39 15.78 10.13
N HIS A 56 -0.54 16.25 10.97
CA HIS A 56 -1.48 15.42 11.71
C HIS A 56 -2.96 15.80 11.46
N GLY A 57 -3.23 16.58 10.41
CA GLY A 57 -4.57 17.08 10.09
C GLY A 57 -5.47 16.07 9.38
N LEU A 58 -4.92 15.02 8.76
CA LEU A 58 -5.66 14.02 8.00
C LEU A 58 -5.41 12.60 8.52
N TYR A 59 -6.33 12.15 9.37
CA TYR A 59 -6.38 10.77 9.85
C TYR A 59 -7.75 10.16 9.60
N ASP A 60 -7.76 8.86 9.36
CA ASP A 60 -8.98 8.07 9.33
C ASP A 60 -8.82 6.78 10.15
N SER A 61 -9.95 6.21 10.57
CA SER A 61 -10.01 4.98 11.36
C SER A 61 -10.71 3.88 10.58
N LEU A 62 -9.92 2.94 10.07
CA LEU A 62 -10.39 1.70 9.46
C LEU A 62 -11.00 0.78 10.54
N GLN A 63 -12.33 0.65 10.50
CA GLN A 63 -13.08 -0.26 11.36
C GLN A 63 -12.59 -1.71 11.23
N GLY A 64 -12.71 -2.50 12.30
CA GLY A 64 -12.12 -3.85 12.36
C GLY A 64 -12.53 -4.79 11.23
N GLU A 65 -13.81 -4.78 10.83
CA GLU A 65 -14.30 -5.63 9.74
C GLU A 65 -13.80 -5.15 8.37
N HIS A 66 -13.83 -3.84 8.10
CA HIS A 66 -13.26 -3.28 6.88
C HIS A 66 -11.74 -3.51 6.81
N ARG A 67 -11.01 -3.36 7.92
CA ARG A 67 -9.57 -3.64 8.00
C ARG A 67 -9.28 -5.11 7.67
N LYS A 68 -10.03 -6.05 8.26
CA LYS A 68 -9.89 -7.49 7.94
C LYS A 68 -10.17 -7.76 6.47
N ALA A 69 -11.22 -7.16 5.90
CA ALA A 69 -11.54 -7.30 4.49
C ALA A 69 -10.42 -6.74 3.59
N LEU A 70 -9.82 -5.60 3.95
CA LEU A 70 -8.67 -5.03 3.26
C LEU A 70 -7.44 -5.96 3.33
N CYS A 71 -7.14 -6.53 4.50
CA CYS A 71 -6.08 -7.53 4.64
C CYS A 71 -6.33 -8.77 3.76
N GLN A 72 -7.58 -9.24 3.72
CA GLN A 72 -7.98 -10.40 2.90
C GLN A 72 -7.84 -10.08 1.41
N LEU A 73 -8.23 -8.87 0.98
CA LEU A 73 -8.07 -8.42 -0.39
C LEU A 73 -6.60 -8.38 -0.80
N TYR A 74 -5.72 -7.75 -0.01
CA TYR A 74 -4.27 -7.74 -0.28
C TYR A 74 -3.69 -9.16 -0.38
N LYS A 75 -4.08 -10.06 0.53
CA LYS A 75 -3.67 -11.47 0.48
C LYS A 75 -4.15 -12.14 -0.82
N ALA A 76 -5.40 -11.93 -1.21
CA ALA A 76 -5.98 -12.51 -2.41
C ALA A 76 -5.28 -12.01 -3.68
N ILE A 77 -4.92 -10.73 -3.75
CA ILE A 77 -4.14 -10.17 -4.87
C ILE A 77 -2.77 -10.86 -4.98
N ILE A 78 -2.06 -11.03 -3.85
CA ILE A 78 -0.75 -11.69 -3.83
C ILE A 78 -0.86 -13.15 -4.26
N MET A 79 -1.92 -13.84 -3.85
CA MET A 79 -2.17 -15.24 -4.17
C MET A 79 -2.83 -15.45 -5.54
N ASN A 80 -3.17 -14.35 -6.24
CA ASN A 80 -3.92 -14.37 -7.49
C ASN A 80 -5.25 -15.16 -7.39
N ASP A 81 -5.95 -14.99 -6.27
CA ASP A 81 -7.23 -15.65 -5.96
C ASP A 81 -8.40 -14.72 -6.29
N GLU A 82 -8.98 -14.87 -7.49
CA GLU A 82 -10.04 -13.98 -7.99
C GLU A 82 -11.34 -14.05 -7.18
N GLU A 83 -11.71 -15.24 -6.69
CA GLU A 83 -12.91 -15.40 -5.87
C GLU A 83 -12.75 -14.68 -4.53
N ALA A 84 -11.59 -14.82 -3.89
CA ALA A 84 -11.29 -14.12 -2.64
C ALA A 84 -11.14 -12.61 -2.84
N MET A 85 -10.59 -12.15 -3.98
CA MET A 85 -10.53 -10.73 -4.33
C MET A 85 -11.94 -10.14 -4.44
N ASN A 86 -12.83 -10.79 -5.21
CA ASN A 86 -14.22 -10.37 -5.37
C ASN A 86 -14.97 -10.35 -4.03
N ALA A 87 -14.87 -11.43 -3.24
CA ALA A 87 -15.54 -11.52 -1.94
C ALA A 87 -15.07 -10.44 -0.95
N SER A 88 -13.76 -10.17 -0.91
CA SER A 88 -13.19 -9.17 0.00
C SER A 88 -13.51 -7.73 -0.45
N SER A 89 -13.50 -7.48 -1.76
CA SER A 89 -13.88 -6.19 -2.36
C SER A 89 -15.34 -5.85 -2.07
N ASN A 90 -16.25 -6.81 -2.19
CA ASN A 90 -17.67 -6.60 -1.88
C ASN A 90 -17.90 -6.26 -0.40
N LYS A 91 -17.12 -6.84 0.53
CA LYS A 91 -17.17 -6.47 1.95
C LYS A 91 -16.70 -5.03 2.22
N LEU A 92 -15.90 -4.47 1.32
CA LEU A 92 -15.47 -3.06 1.34
C LEU A 92 -16.43 -2.15 0.57
N GLY A 93 -17.54 -2.70 0.03
CA GLY A 93 -18.54 -1.94 -0.72
C GLY A 93 -18.16 -1.63 -2.17
N VAL A 94 -17.12 -2.29 -2.73
CA VAL A 94 -16.65 -2.06 -4.09
C VAL A 94 -16.92 -3.29 -4.96
N GLN A 95 -17.78 -3.14 -5.97
CA GLN A 95 -18.18 -4.23 -6.86
C GLN A 95 -17.11 -4.57 -7.92
N ASP A 96 -16.44 -3.54 -8.45
CA ASP A 96 -15.36 -3.71 -9.43
C ASP A 96 -14.05 -4.06 -8.71
N TYR A 97 -13.92 -5.33 -8.32
CA TYR A 97 -12.74 -5.82 -7.60
C TYR A 97 -11.47 -5.75 -8.44
N GLU A 98 -11.57 -5.81 -9.77
CA GLU A 98 -10.42 -5.75 -10.67
C GLU A 98 -9.82 -4.34 -10.61
N LEU A 99 -10.62 -3.32 -10.92
CA LEU A 99 -10.17 -1.93 -10.87
C LEU A 99 -9.70 -1.56 -9.46
N PHE A 100 -10.43 -1.99 -8.44
CA PHE A 100 -10.05 -1.69 -7.06
C PHE A 100 -8.69 -2.30 -6.68
N SER A 101 -8.46 -3.56 -7.05
CA SER A 101 -7.20 -4.23 -6.82
C SER A 101 -6.06 -3.55 -7.59
N GLU A 102 -6.29 -3.14 -8.84
CA GLU A 102 -5.31 -2.42 -9.65
C GLU A 102 -4.92 -1.07 -9.05
N ILE A 103 -5.88 -0.32 -8.51
CA ILE A 103 -5.64 0.92 -7.77
C ILE A 103 -4.76 0.65 -6.54
N LEU A 104 -5.08 -0.39 -5.76
CA LEU A 104 -4.35 -0.73 -4.53
C LEU A 104 -2.90 -1.15 -4.78
N VAL A 105 -2.61 -1.86 -5.89
CA VAL A 105 -1.24 -2.28 -6.24
C VAL A 105 -0.55 -1.38 -7.27
N GLN A 106 -1.23 -0.34 -7.76
CA GLN A 106 -0.76 0.63 -8.75
C GLN A 106 -0.18 -0.03 -10.02
N ARG A 107 -0.76 -1.17 -10.43
CA ARG A 107 -0.38 -1.91 -11.64
C ARG A 107 -1.52 -2.83 -12.09
N PRO A 108 -1.56 -3.21 -13.39
CA PRO A 108 -2.54 -4.18 -13.86
C PRO A 108 -2.38 -5.55 -13.17
N ILE A 109 -3.49 -6.13 -12.71
CA ILE A 109 -3.49 -7.48 -12.11
C ILE A 109 -3.69 -8.56 -13.19
N LYS A 110 -4.42 -8.23 -14.25
CA LYS A 110 -4.62 -9.09 -15.42
C LYS A 110 -3.78 -8.56 -16.58
N ARG A 111 -2.80 -9.35 -17.04
CA ARG A 111 -2.15 -9.09 -18.34
C ARG A 111 -3.12 -9.53 -19.44
N ARG A 112 -3.84 -8.60 -20.06
CA ARG A 112 -4.51 -8.88 -21.33
C ARG A 112 -3.43 -9.26 -22.35
N SER A 113 -3.38 -10.52 -22.77
CA SER A 113 -2.62 -10.92 -23.94
C SER A 113 -3.20 -10.18 -25.14
N ILE A 114 -2.43 -9.25 -25.71
CA ILE A 114 -2.82 -8.58 -26.95
C ILE A 114 -2.65 -9.62 -28.06
N TYR A 115 -3.72 -10.37 -28.34
CA TYR A 115 -3.79 -11.12 -29.58
C TYR A 115 -4.00 -10.11 -30.72
N LEU A 116 -2.91 -9.60 -31.29
CA LEU A 116 -2.93 -8.97 -32.60
C LEU A 116 -3.35 -10.04 -33.61
N SER A 117 -4.62 -10.01 -34.03
CA SER A 117 -5.07 -10.77 -35.18
C SER A 117 -4.36 -10.20 -36.41
N SER A 118 -3.24 -10.83 -36.81
CA SER A 118 -2.67 -10.62 -38.12
C SER A 118 -3.59 -11.26 -39.15
N ARG A 119 -4.49 -10.46 -39.73
CA ARG A 119 -5.08 -10.78 -41.03
C ARG A 119 -3.96 -10.71 -42.09
N MET A 120 -3.19 -11.78 -42.26
CA MET A 120 -2.49 -11.99 -43.53
C MET A 120 -3.50 -12.53 -44.53
N SER A 121 -4.06 -11.61 -45.30
CA SER A 121 -4.70 -11.91 -46.58
C SER A 121 -3.60 -12.33 -47.55
N TYR A 122 -3.65 -13.57 -48.02
CA TYR A 122 -3.08 -13.99 -49.30
C TYR A 122 -4.17 -14.72 -50.07
#